data_AF-A0A819S0C0-F1
#
_entry.id   AF-A0A819S0C0-F1
#
_cell.length_a   1.000
_cell.length_b   1.000
_cell.length_c   1.000
_cell.angle_alpha   90.00
_cell.angle_beta   90.00
_cell.angle_gamma   90.00
#
_symmetry.space_group_name_H-M   'P 1'
#
loop_
_entity.id
_entity.type
_entity.pdbx_description
1 polymer ?
#
loop_
_entity_poly.entity_id
_entity_poly.type
_entity_poly.pdbx_seq_one_letter_code
_entity_poly.pdbx_strand_id
1 'polypeptide(L)'
;MRKTLPEDHPSLATSYNNIGQVYNAMGDYSKALEFYEKSLKIREKALPPHHPELATSYICIGEVYNKMGDYSKALEFYEKSHKIYEKALPLNHPSLATSYNNIATVYNAMGDYSKALEFYEKSHKIFEKALPPNHPSFATSYNNIAGVYNNMGDYSKALQFYEKSLKIDEKALPPNHPSLATSYNNIGQVYKNIGDYSKALEFYEKSHKIYEKALPPNHPSLATSYNNIGGVYNDMGDYSKALEFYEKSHKIREKALPRNHPSLATYYNNIAEVYYNMGDYSKALEFYSKALKIFEKALPPNHPSLATSYNNIGQVYENMGDYSKALEFYEKSHQIFEKALPLNHPSFATSYNNIGQVYENMGDYSKALEFYEKSLKIREKALPPNHPDLATSYNNIGQVYKNMGDYSKALEFYEKSHKIREKALPPNHPHLATSYNNIGAVYKNIGDYSKALEFYEKSHQILEKALPPNHPLLATSYNNIGGVYNDMGDYSKALEFYEKSHKIKEKALPLNHPSLAASYNNIGGVYNDMGDYSKALEFYEKAYQIKEKALPPNHPDLAVSYNNIGQVYNNMGDYSKALEFYEKAHKIKDKALPSNHPSLAISKHDIGLTVNKHHHVIFL
;
A
#
# COMPACT_ATOMS: atom_id res chain seq x y z
N MET A 1 -12.13 59.98 17.82
CA MET A 1 -11.52 58.93 18.67
C MET A 1 -11.92 57.57 18.12
N ARG A 2 -11.01 56.82 17.47
CA ARG A 2 -11.21 55.37 17.30
C ARG A 2 -11.03 54.76 18.69
N LYS A 3 -12.11 54.32 19.34
CA LYS A 3 -12.00 53.47 20.54
C LYS A 3 -11.34 52.17 20.08
N THR A 4 -10.05 52.01 20.39
CA THR A 4 -9.35 50.73 20.27
C THR A 4 -9.95 49.79 21.29
N LEU A 5 -10.40 48.62 20.84
CA LEU A 5 -10.88 47.58 21.74
C LEU A 5 -9.72 47.11 22.65
N PRO A 6 -9.98 46.73 23.90
CA PRO A 6 -8.95 46.20 24.80
C PRO A 6 -8.20 45.01 24.18
N GLU A 7 -6.93 44.82 24.54
CA GLU A 7 -6.11 43.69 24.03
C GLU A 7 -6.71 42.31 24.37
N ASP A 8 -7.54 42.22 25.42
CA ASP A 8 -8.21 40.99 25.83
C ASP A 8 -9.67 40.90 25.29
N HIS A 9 -10.05 41.72 24.29
CA HIS A 9 -11.42 41.74 23.78
C HIS A 9 -11.78 40.45 23.01
N PRO A 10 -12.95 39.81 23.26
CA PRO A 10 -13.34 38.55 22.61
C PRO A 10 -13.35 38.56 21.07
N SER A 11 -13.63 39.71 20.44
CA SER A 11 -13.59 39.83 18.98
C SER A 11 -12.16 39.69 18.40
N LEU A 12 -11.12 40.03 19.19
CA LEU A 12 -9.73 39.82 18.78
C LEU A 12 -9.40 38.32 18.79
N ALA A 13 -9.90 37.57 19.79
CA ALA A 13 -9.75 36.12 19.81
C ALA A 13 -10.40 35.46 18.58
N THR A 14 -11.63 35.86 18.23
CA THR A 14 -12.31 35.35 17.02
C THR A 14 -11.51 35.68 15.74
N SER A 15 -10.91 36.87 15.67
CA SER A 15 -10.07 37.25 14.53
C SER A 15 -8.83 36.36 14.42
N TYR A 16 -8.13 36.12 15.53
CA TYR A 16 -7.00 35.19 15.55
C TYR A 16 -7.41 33.76 15.23
N ASN A 17 -8.56 33.29 15.70
CA ASN A 17 -9.10 31.98 15.35
C ASN A 17 -9.30 31.86 13.83
N ASN A 18 -9.91 32.87 13.19
CA ASN A 18 -10.14 32.86 11.75
C ASN A 18 -8.83 32.90 10.95
N ILE A 19 -7.84 33.67 11.42
CA ILE A 19 -6.49 33.67 10.83
C ILE A 19 -5.84 32.28 10.96
N GLY A 20 -5.97 31.64 12.12
CA GLY A 20 -5.50 30.27 12.36
C GLY A 20 -6.15 29.27 11.40
N GLN A 21 -7.46 29.40 11.14
CA GLN A 21 -8.17 28.56 10.17
C GLN A 21 -7.63 28.70 8.75
N VAL A 22 -7.30 29.93 8.33
CA VAL A 22 -6.69 30.17 7.01
C VAL A 22 -5.32 29.51 6.91
N TYR A 23 -4.45 29.68 7.91
CA TYR A 23 -3.14 29.03 7.89
C TYR A 23 -3.23 27.49 7.96
N ASN A 24 -4.19 26.96 8.74
CA ASN A 24 -4.47 25.53 8.78
C ASN A 24 -4.92 24.99 7.41
N ALA A 25 -5.74 25.74 6.67
CA ALA A 25 -6.16 25.40 5.32
C ALA A 25 -5.02 25.53 4.30
N MET A 26 -4.05 26.41 4.53
CA MET A 26 -2.83 26.53 3.72
C MET A 26 -1.78 25.45 4.02
N GLY A 27 -1.96 24.66 5.09
CA GLY A 27 -0.97 23.70 5.56
C GLY A 27 0.20 24.31 6.35
N ASP A 28 0.14 25.60 6.71
CA ASP A 28 1.11 26.24 7.60
C ASP A 28 0.69 26.00 9.06
N TYR A 29 0.91 24.78 9.52
CA TYR A 29 0.45 24.32 10.83
C TYR A 29 1.12 25.08 11.99
N SER A 30 2.37 25.52 11.82
CA SER A 30 3.08 26.29 12.85
C SER A 30 2.42 27.64 13.08
N LYS A 31 2.10 28.39 12.02
CA LYS A 31 1.38 29.66 12.18
C LYS A 31 -0.05 29.44 12.63
N ALA A 32 -0.71 28.38 12.16
CA ALA A 32 -2.05 28.04 12.62
C ALA A 32 -2.08 27.89 14.16
N LEU A 33 -1.14 27.13 14.73
CA LEU A 33 -0.98 27.00 16.17
C LEU A 33 -0.71 28.33 16.86
N GLU A 34 0.22 29.15 16.34
CA GLU A 34 0.52 30.47 16.93
C GLU A 34 -0.74 31.34 17.09
N PHE A 35 -1.56 31.41 16.05
CA PHE A 35 -2.79 32.20 16.07
C PHE A 35 -3.89 31.57 16.94
N TYR A 36 -4.04 30.25 16.93
CA TYR A 36 -4.98 29.58 17.82
C TYR A 36 -4.59 29.70 19.29
N GLU A 37 -3.31 29.65 19.63
CA GLU A 37 -2.80 29.87 20.98
C GLU A 37 -3.01 31.31 21.45
N LYS A 38 -2.82 32.31 20.57
CA LYS A 38 -3.17 33.72 20.87
C LYS A 38 -4.67 33.87 21.14
N SER A 39 -5.52 33.25 20.32
CA SER A 39 -6.97 33.22 20.53
C SER A 39 -7.34 32.57 21.86
N LEU A 40 -6.75 31.42 22.17
CA LEU A 40 -6.97 30.70 23.42
C LEU A 40 -6.58 31.55 24.64
N LYS A 41 -5.40 32.17 24.64
CA LYS A 41 -4.94 33.02 25.76
C LYS A 41 -5.88 34.18 26.06
N ILE A 42 -6.43 34.82 25.03
CA ILE A 42 -7.41 35.90 25.21
C ILE A 42 -8.70 35.35 25.82
N ARG A 43 -9.21 34.23 25.28
CA ARG A 43 -10.43 33.59 25.78
C ARG A 43 -10.27 33.10 27.22
N GLU A 44 -9.12 32.57 27.61
CA GLU A 44 -8.83 32.10 28.99
C GLU A 44 -8.87 33.25 30.01
N LYS A 45 -8.49 34.47 29.62
CA LYS A 45 -8.59 35.65 30.48
C LYS A 45 -10.00 36.26 30.50
N ALA A 46 -10.66 36.27 29.35
CA ALA A 46 -11.92 37.00 29.16
C ALA A 46 -13.16 36.19 29.54
N LEU A 47 -13.07 34.85 29.57
CA LEU A 47 -14.22 33.95 29.73
C LEU A 47 -14.10 33.07 30.98
N PRO A 48 -15.22 32.65 31.58
CA PRO A 48 -15.21 31.67 32.66
C PRO A 48 -14.57 30.32 32.25
N PRO A 49 -13.98 29.55 33.18
CA PRO A 49 -13.23 28.31 32.90
C PRO A 49 -13.97 27.21 32.13
N HIS A 50 -15.30 27.25 32.09
CA HIS A 50 -16.14 26.26 31.39
C HIS A 50 -16.96 26.89 30.26
N HIS A 51 -16.52 28.03 29.72
CA HIS A 51 -17.21 28.65 28.61
C HIS A 51 -17.05 27.82 27.31
N PRO A 52 -18.12 27.53 26.54
CA PRO A 52 -18.05 26.74 25.31
C PRO A 52 -17.04 27.23 24.25
N GLU A 53 -16.76 28.53 24.17
CA GLU A 53 -15.75 29.07 23.24
C GLU A 53 -14.30 28.68 23.59
N LEU A 54 -14.01 28.38 24.86
CA LEU A 54 -12.72 27.81 25.25
C LEU A 54 -12.55 26.42 24.64
N ALA A 55 -13.62 25.61 24.67
CA ALA A 55 -13.63 24.29 24.05
C ALA A 55 -13.39 24.38 22.54
N THR A 56 -14.02 25.34 21.84
CA THR A 56 -13.76 25.57 20.40
C THR A 56 -12.28 25.87 20.12
N SER A 57 -11.63 26.66 20.99
CA SER A 57 -10.20 26.96 20.84
C SER A 57 -9.34 25.71 20.99
N TYR A 58 -9.63 24.87 21.99
CA TYR A 58 -8.94 23.60 22.17
C TYR A 58 -9.19 22.63 21.01
N ILE A 59 -10.40 22.60 20.43
CA ILE A 59 -10.68 21.80 19.24
C ILE A 59 -9.80 22.24 18.08
N CYS A 60 -9.73 23.54 17.77
CA CYS A 60 -8.91 24.03 16.66
C CYS A 60 -7.41 23.70 16.85
N ILE A 61 -6.89 23.77 18.08
CA ILE A 61 -5.52 23.36 18.39
C ILE A 61 -5.34 21.85 18.23
N GLY A 62 -6.27 21.05 18.76
CA GLY A 62 -6.26 19.59 18.64
C GLY A 62 -6.32 19.12 17.18
N GLU A 63 -7.09 19.80 16.32
CA GLU A 63 -7.17 19.54 14.88
C GLU A 63 -5.81 19.73 14.20
N VAL A 64 -5.08 20.79 14.56
CA VAL A 64 -3.75 21.04 13.98
C VAL A 64 -2.74 20.00 14.45
N TYR A 65 -2.72 19.66 15.74
CA TYR A 65 -1.85 18.58 16.23
C TYR A 65 -2.17 17.23 15.59
N ASN A 66 -3.45 16.92 15.37
CA ASN A 66 -3.86 15.71 14.67
C ASN A 66 -3.35 15.69 13.22
N LYS A 67 -3.45 16.82 12.49
CA LYS A 67 -2.89 16.95 11.13
C LYS A 67 -1.36 16.94 11.09
N MET A 68 -0.70 17.31 12.18
CA MET A 68 0.75 17.22 12.34
C MET A 68 1.22 15.82 12.74
N GLY A 69 0.30 14.89 13.02
CA GLY A 69 0.62 13.54 13.50
C GLY A 69 1.02 13.48 14.98
N ASP A 70 0.91 14.57 15.75
CA ASP A 70 1.13 14.57 17.20
C ASP A 70 -0.19 14.18 17.89
N TYR A 71 -0.51 12.89 17.81
CA TYR A 71 -1.77 12.34 18.32
C TYR A 71 -1.89 12.45 19.84
N SER A 72 -0.77 12.43 20.58
CA SER A 72 -0.77 12.60 22.03
C SER A 72 -1.26 13.99 22.43
N LYS A 73 -0.72 15.06 21.81
CA LYS A 73 -1.21 16.41 22.07
C LYS A 73 -2.61 16.63 21.52
N ALA A 74 -2.93 16.09 20.35
CA ALA A 74 -4.28 16.17 19.81
C ALA A 74 -5.32 15.63 20.80
N LEU A 75 -5.05 14.45 21.38
CA LEU A 75 -5.89 13.84 22.40
C LEU A 75 -6.00 14.72 23.66
N GLU A 76 -4.88 15.25 24.17
CA GLU A 76 -4.88 16.15 25.33
C GLU A 76 -5.81 17.36 25.13
N PHE A 77 -5.73 18.02 23.98
CA PHE A 77 -6.55 19.18 23.66
C PHE A 77 -8.02 18.82 23.44
N TYR A 78 -8.32 17.70 22.78
CA TYR A 78 -9.70 17.23 22.64
C TYR A 78 -10.31 16.80 23.97
N GLU A 79 -9.55 16.19 24.88
CA GLU A 79 -10.01 15.88 26.23
C GLU A 79 -10.28 17.15 27.06
N LYS A 80 -9.45 18.19 26.93
CA LYS A 80 -9.71 19.50 27.55
C LYS A 80 -11.02 20.11 27.02
N SER A 81 -11.22 20.10 25.71
CA SER A 81 -12.49 20.52 25.10
C SER A 81 -13.67 19.70 25.61
N HIS A 82 -13.52 18.38 25.70
CA HIS A 82 -14.57 17.47 26.14
C HIS A 82 -15.00 17.77 27.58
N LYS A 83 -14.04 17.92 28.50
CA LYS A 83 -14.30 18.28 29.91
C LYS A 83 -15.04 19.59 30.07
N ILE A 84 -14.79 20.57 29.20
CA ILE A 84 -15.55 21.83 29.20
C ILE A 84 -16.99 21.58 28.79
N TYR A 85 -17.23 20.89 27.67
CA TYR A 85 -18.59 20.61 27.22
C TYR A 85 -19.37 19.74 28.19
N GLU A 86 -18.74 18.75 28.81
CA GLU A 86 -19.36 17.90 29.83
C GLU A 86 -19.89 18.71 31.03
N LYS A 87 -19.17 19.73 31.46
CA LYS A 87 -19.56 20.59 32.58
C LYS A 87 -20.52 21.72 32.19
N ALA A 88 -20.39 22.23 30.98
CA ALA A 88 -21.08 23.43 30.53
C ALA A 88 -22.43 23.15 29.85
N LEU A 89 -22.63 21.94 29.33
CA LEU A 89 -23.76 21.60 28.48
C LEU A 89 -24.54 20.41 29.03
N PRO A 90 -25.83 20.27 28.70
CA PRO A 90 -26.60 19.08 29.02
C PRO A 90 -25.96 17.80 28.46
N LEU A 91 -26.17 16.66 29.14
CA LEU A 91 -25.60 15.36 28.76
C LEU A 91 -26.03 14.87 27.36
N ASN A 92 -27.13 15.39 26.81
CA ASN A 92 -27.60 15.12 25.46
C ASN A 92 -27.25 16.23 24.46
N HIS A 93 -26.32 17.15 24.77
CA HIS A 93 -26.00 18.22 23.84
C HIS A 93 -25.17 17.73 22.64
N PRO A 94 -25.50 18.09 21.38
CA PRO A 94 -24.77 17.66 20.18
C PRO A 94 -23.26 18.00 20.16
N SER A 95 -22.84 19.08 20.82
CA SER A 95 -21.41 19.42 20.98
C SER A 95 -20.64 18.39 21.82
N LEU A 96 -21.29 17.75 22.80
CA LEU A 96 -20.68 16.67 23.58
C LEU A 96 -20.43 15.45 22.68
N ALA A 97 -21.39 15.11 21.82
CA ALA A 97 -21.23 14.07 20.79
C ALA A 97 -20.06 14.39 19.84
N THR A 98 -19.97 15.65 19.37
CA THR A 98 -18.86 16.10 18.51
C THR A 98 -17.50 15.95 19.19
N SER A 99 -17.37 16.27 20.48
CA SER A 99 -16.12 16.06 21.21
C SER A 99 -15.73 14.59 21.33
N TYR A 100 -16.69 13.68 21.49
CA TYR A 100 -16.42 12.24 21.43
C TYR A 100 -15.95 11.79 20.05
N ASN A 101 -16.53 12.32 18.96
CA ASN A 101 -16.06 12.03 17.60
C ASN A 101 -14.60 12.47 17.38
N ASN A 102 -14.22 13.63 17.91
CA ASN A 102 -12.84 14.13 17.77
C ASN A 102 -11.84 13.22 18.51
N ILE A 103 -12.17 12.79 19.73
CA ILE A 103 -11.36 11.83 20.50
C ILE A 103 -11.27 10.48 19.75
N ALA A 104 -12.40 9.97 19.26
CA ALA A 104 -12.47 8.73 18.50
C ALA A 104 -11.63 8.78 17.20
N THR A 105 -11.60 9.93 16.53
CA THR A 105 -10.79 10.15 15.33
C THR A 105 -9.31 9.98 15.62
N VAL A 106 -8.83 10.48 16.76
CA VAL A 106 -7.42 10.32 17.18
C VAL A 106 -7.12 8.86 17.52
N TYR A 107 -8.00 8.16 18.26
CA TYR A 107 -7.81 6.73 18.53
C TYR A 107 -7.78 5.89 17.26
N ASN A 108 -8.64 6.21 16.27
CA ASN A 108 -8.62 5.55 14.97
C ASN A 108 -7.29 5.80 14.22
N ALA A 109 -6.79 7.04 14.24
CA ALA A 109 -5.49 7.38 13.64
C ALA A 109 -4.29 6.75 14.38
N MET A 110 -4.45 6.42 15.66
CA MET A 110 -3.47 5.68 16.46
C MET A 110 -3.60 4.15 16.32
N GLY A 111 -4.58 3.66 15.55
CA GLY A 111 -4.83 2.22 15.38
C GLY A 111 -5.53 1.54 16.56
N ASP A 112 -5.98 2.29 17.58
CA ASP A 112 -6.79 1.76 18.68
C ASP A 112 -8.28 1.75 18.27
N TYR A 113 -8.61 0.81 17.39
CA TYR A 113 -9.94 0.70 16.79
C TYR A 113 -11.03 0.39 17.82
N SER A 114 -10.68 -0.31 18.91
CA SER A 114 -11.63 -0.63 19.99
C SER A 114 -12.09 0.64 20.70
N LYS A 115 -11.16 1.50 21.13
CA LYS A 115 -11.52 2.78 21.75
C LYS A 115 -12.19 3.72 20.75
N ALA A 116 -11.74 3.74 19.50
CA ALA A 116 -12.39 4.54 18.47
C ALA A 116 -13.89 4.19 18.35
N LEU A 117 -14.23 2.90 18.26
CA LEU A 117 -15.63 2.45 18.25
C LEU A 117 -16.37 2.84 19.53
N GLU A 118 -15.79 2.62 20.70
CA GLU A 118 -16.42 2.99 21.99
C GLU A 118 -16.83 4.47 22.02
N PHE A 119 -15.93 5.36 21.61
CA PHE A 119 -16.20 6.80 21.59
C PHE A 119 -17.16 7.21 20.47
N TYR A 120 -17.09 6.61 19.28
CA TYR A 120 -18.07 6.86 18.22
C TYR A 120 -19.47 6.38 18.61
N GLU A 121 -19.60 5.24 19.30
CA GLU A 121 -20.88 4.75 19.83
C GLU A 121 -21.44 5.65 20.93
N LYS A 122 -20.58 6.19 21.82
CA LYS A 122 -20.99 7.21 22.80
C LYS A 122 -21.52 8.47 22.11
N SER A 123 -20.85 8.94 21.06
CA SER A 123 -21.37 10.04 20.24
C SER A 123 -22.71 9.69 19.60
N HIS A 124 -22.85 8.48 19.04
CA HIS A 124 -24.08 8.04 18.38
C HIS A 124 -25.27 8.06 19.34
N LYS A 125 -25.10 7.51 20.55
CA LYS A 125 -26.13 7.47 21.60
C LYS A 125 -26.59 8.86 22.05
N ILE A 126 -25.70 9.86 22.02
CA ILE A 126 -26.08 11.24 22.31
C ILE A 126 -26.96 11.78 21.17
N PHE A 127 -26.56 11.59 19.91
CA PHE A 127 -27.37 12.02 18.77
C PHE A 127 -28.76 11.38 18.77
N GLU A 128 -28.87 10.09 19.11
CA GLU A 128 -30.17 9.38 19.24
C GLU A 128 -31.11 10.05 20.24
N LYS A 129 -30.59 10.60 21.33
CA LYS A 129 -31.39 11.27 22.37
C LYS A 129 -31.66 12.75 22.07
N ALA A 130 -30.81 13.36 21.24
CA ALA A 130 -30.76 14.81 21.06
C ALA A 130 -31.44 15.31 19.80
N LEU A 131 -31.51 14.46 18.76
CA LEU A 131 -31.83 14.87 17.40
C LEU A 131 -33.02 14.07 16.86
N PRO A 132 -33.83 14.66 15.96
CA PRO A 132 -34.93 13.95 15.32
C PRO A 132 -34.41 12.83 14.41
N PRO A 133 -35.20 11.76 14.16
CA PRO A 133 -34.82 10.69 13.24
C PRO A 133 -34.41 11.23 11.86
N ASN A 134 -33.35 10.66 11.26
CA ASN A 134 -32.75 11.07 9.98
C ASN A 134 -32.05 12.44 9.97
N HIS A 135 -31.72 13.02 11.12
CA HIS A 135 -30.81 14.18 11.16
C HIS A 135 -29.44 13.86 10.49
N PRO A 136 -28.84 14.76 9.69
CA PRO A 136 -27.55 14.51 9.01
C PRO A 136 -26.38 14.07 9.91
N SER A 137 -26.43 14.41 11.21
CA SER A 137 -25.46 13.93 12.21
C SER A 137 -25.43 12.40 12.35
N PHE A 138 -26.55 11.71 12.10
CA PHE A 138 -26.58 10.24 12.08
C PHE A 138 -25.78 9.68 10.91
N ALA A 139 -25.86 10.31 9.73
CA ALA A 139 -25.04 9.92 8.58
C ALA A 139 -23.54 10.08 8.90
N THR A 140 -23.15 11.21 9.49
CA THR A 140 -21.76 11.43 9.92
C THR A 140 -21.31 10.38 10.94
N SER A 141 -22.14 10.06 11.92
CA SER A 141 -21.82 9.04 12.93
C SER A 141 -21.66 7.64 12.32
N TYR A 142 -22.57 7.24 11.42
CA TYR A 142 -22.44 5.97 10.71
C TYR A 142 -21.22 5.93 9.78
N ASN A 143 -20.89 7.02 9.09
CA ASN A 143 -19.67 7.13 8.29
C ASN A 143 -18.42 6.90 9.13
N ASN A 144 -18.35 7.49 10.33
CA ASN A 144 -17.20 7.34 11.22
C ASN A 144 -17.05 5.89 11.72
N ILE A 145 -18.14 5.27 12.16
CA ILE A 145 -18.16 3.86 12.59
C ILE A 145 -17.76 2.93 11.44
N ALA A 146 -18.32 3.17 10.24
CA ALA A 146 -17.98 2.41 9.04
C ALA A 146 -16.49 2.53 8.66
N GLY A 147 -15.91 3.73 8.81
CA GLY A 147 -14.48 3.96 8.61
C GLY A 147 -13.60 3.09 9.51
N VAL A 148 -13.98 2.93 10.78
CA VAL A 148 -13.25 2.04 11.70
C VAL A 148 -13.38 0.58 11.28
N TYR A 149 -14.58 0.11 10.92
CA TYR A 149 -14.75 -1.26 10.42
C TYR A 149 -13.97 -1.52 9.13
N ASN A 150 -13.91 -0.54 8.23
CA ASN A 150 -13.09 -0.64 7.02
C ASN A 150 -11.59 -0.76 7.36
N ASN A 151 -11.09 0.04 8.32
CA ASN A 151 -9.70 -0.04 8.80
C ASN A 151 -9.39 -1.35 9.54
N MET A 152 -10.42 -1.99 10.12
CA MET A 152 -10.32 -3.31 10.74
C MET A 152 -10.43 -4.47 9.74
N GLY A 153 -10.67 -4.19 8.46
CA GLY A 153 -10.91 -5.20 7.43
C GLY A 153 -12.28 -5.88 7.49
N ASP A 154 -13.22 -5.41 8.32
CA ASP A 154 -14.61 -5.88 8.34
C ASP A 154 -15.43 -5.11 7.29
N TYR A 155 -15.16 -5.41 6.02
CA TYR A 155 -15.76 -4.70 4.89
C TYR A 155 -17.28 -4.86 4.81
N SER A 156 -17.82 -5.97 5.31
CA SER A 156 -19.27 -6.22 5.36
C SER A 156 -19.97 -5.23 6.31
N LYS A 157 -19.47 -5.08 7.54
CA LYS A 157 -20.01 -4.07 8.46
C LYS A 157 -19.76 -2.65 7.96
N ALA A 158 -18.60 -2.39 7.38
CA ALA A 158 -18.31 -1.09 6.79
C ALA A 158 -19.36 -0.69 5.74
N LEU A 159 -19.65 -1.58 4.78
CA LEU A 159 -20.72 -1.36 3.79
C LEU A 159 -22.08 -1.16 4.46
N GLN A 160 -22.45 -1.99 5.43
CA GLN A 160 -23.73 -1.87 6.13
C GLN A 160 -23.92 -0.48 6.75
N PHE A 161 -22.89 0.06 7.42
CA PHE A 161 -22.95 1.38 8.04
C PHE A 161 -22.86 2.52 7.02
N TYR A 162 -22.02 2.42 5.99
CA TYR A 162 -21.97 3.40 4.92
C TYR A 162 -23.29 3.48 4.13
N GLU A 163 -23.96 2.35 3.89
CA GLU A 163 -25.28 2.34 3.24
C GLU A 163 -26.37 2.96 4.12
N LYS A 164 -26.33 2.75 5.44
CA LYS A 164 -27.22 3.45 6.37
C LYS A 164 -27.00 4.96 6.34
N SER A 165 -25.74 5.38 6.31
CA SER A 165 -25.36 6.78 6.17
C SER A 165 -25.89 7.38 4.87
N LEU A 166 -25.62 6.73 3.74
CA LEU A 166 -26.09 7.15 2.42
C LEU A 166 -27.62 7.29 2.38
N LYS A 167 -28.37 6.32 2.92
CA LYS A 167 -29.85 6.38 2.97
C LYS A 167 -30.39 7.57 3.76
N ILE A 168 -29.66 8.03 4.79
CA ILE A 168 -30.04 9.20 5.57
C ILE A 168 -29.75 10.46 4.75
N ASP A 169 -28.55 10.56 4.17
CA ASP A 169 -28.17 11.68 3.32
C ASP A 169 -29.11 11.83 2.11
N GLU A 170 -29.50 10.74 1.45
CA GLU A 170 -30.42 10.74 0.30
C GLU A 170 -31.82 11.28 0.65
N LYS A 171 -32.25 11.09 1.90
CA LYS A 171 -33.55 11.62 2.37
C LYS A 171 -33.45 13.06 2.87
N ALA A 172 -32.33 13.42 3.48
CA ALA A 172 -32.16 14.70 4.15
C ALA A 172 -31.60 15.81 3.24
N LEU A 173 -30.91 15.45 2.16
CA LEU A 173 -30.14 16.37 1.33
C LEU A 173 -30.62 16.39 -0.13
N PRO A 174 -30.45 17.52 -0.85
CA PRO A 174 -30.77 17.58 -2.26
C PRO A 174 -29.85 16.67 -3.10
N PRO A 175 -30.28 16.19 -4.28
CA PRO A 175 -29.58 15.14 -5.04
C PRO A 175 -28.12 15.43 -5.43
N ASN A 176 -27.73 16.70 -5.54
CA ASN A 176 -26.35 17.11 -5.86
C ASN A 176 -25.59 17.63 -4.64
N HIS A 177 -26.01 17.31 -3.41
CA HIS A 177 -25.30 17.79 -2.22
C HIS A 177 -23.91 17.11 -2.10
N PRO A 178 -22.81 17.84 -1.84
CA PRO A 178 -21.46 17.27 -1.73
C PRO A 178 -21.30 16.14 -0.70
N SER A 179 -22.13 16.09 0.34
CA SER A 179 -22.12 14.97 1.32
C SER A 179 -22.53 13.63 0.69
N LEU A 180 -23.46 13.63 -0.28
CA LEU A 180 -23.82 12.41 -1.01
C LEU A 180 -22.62 11.86 -1.79
N ALA A 181 -21.84 12.75 -2.40
CA ALA A 181 -20.60 12.38 -3.08
C ALA A 181 -19.56 11.79 -2.10
N THR A 182 -19.48 12.30 -0.87
CA THR A 182 -18.62 11.73 0.18
C THR A 182 -19.06 10.32 0.54
N SER A 183 -20.36 10.10 0.73
CA SER A 183 -20.93 8.78 1.04
C SER A 183 -20.69 7.76 -0.09
N TYR A 184 -20.87 8.16 -1.36
CA TYR A 184 -20.51 7.29 -2.50
C TYR A 184 -19.00 7.01 -2.58
N ASN A 185 -18.14 7.99 -2.31
CA ASN A 185 -16.68 7.80 -2.25
C ASN A 185 -16.28 6.76 -1.21
N ASN A 186 -16.87 6.82 -0.02
CA ASN A 186 -16.57 5.89 1.06
C ASN A 186 -16.96 4.45 0.68
N ILE A 187 -18.13 4.27 0.07
CA ILE A 187 -18.57 2.96 -0.43
C ILE A 187 -17.65 2.47 -1.55
N GLY A 188 -17.26 3.34 -2.48
CA GLY A 188 -16.29 3.04 -3.55
C GLY A 188 -14.95 2.55 -3.00
N GLN A 189 -14.47 3.15 -1.90
CA GLN A 189 -13.24 2.71 -1.22
C GLN A 189 -13.36 1.30 -0.64
N VAL A 190 -14.51 0.95 -0.06
CA VAL A 190 -14.71 -0.41 0.45
C VAL A 190 -14.74 -1.43 -0.69
N TYR A 191 -15.42 -1.12 -1.81
CA TYR A 191 -15.39 -2.00 -3.00
C TYR A 191 -14.00 -2.13 -3.61
N LYS A 192 -13.22 -1.05 -3.63
CA LYS A 192 -11.80 -1.10 -4.01
C LYS A 192 -11.01 -2.05 -3.11
N ASN A 193 -11.18 -1.94 -1.78
CA ASN A 193 -10.51 -2.81 -0.80
C ASN A 193 -10.95 -4.28 -0.88
N ILE A 194 -12.19 -4.53 -1.35
CA ILE A 194 -12.73 -5.86 -1.64
C ILE A 194 -12.19 -6.44 -2.97
N GLY A 195 -11.61 -5.60 -3.83
CA GLY A 195 -11.19 -6.00 -5.18
C GLY A 195 -12.34 -6.04 -6.20
N ASP A 196 -13.53 -5.52 -5.88
CA ASP A 196 -14.63 -5.31 -6.85
C ASP A 196 -14.43 -3.95 -7.52
N TYR A 197 -13.44 -3.90 -8.42
CA TYR A 197 -13.04 -2.66 -9.09
C TYR A 197 -14.14 -2.06 -9.97
N SER A 198 -15.03 -2.89 -10.52
CA SER A 198 -16.18 -2.43 -11.32
C SER A 198 -17.15 -1.59 -10.48
N LYS A 199 -17.56 -2.11 -9.31
CA LYS A 199 -18.40 -1.33 -8.39
C LYS A 199 -17.66 -0.14 -7.81
N ALA A 200 -16.37 -0.28 -7.50
CA ALA A 200 -15.57 0.86 -7.03
C ALA A 200 -15.63 2.03 -8.03
N LEU A 201 -15.43 1.77 -9.32
CA LEU A 201 -15.57 2.77 -10.38
C LEU A 201 -17.00 3.32 -10.47
N GLU A 202 -18.03 2.48 -10.43
CA GLU A 202 -19.43 2.94 -10.45
C GLU A 202 -19.71 3.97 -9.34
N PHE A 203 -19.29 3.67 -8.12
CA PHE A 203 -19.49 4.54 -6.96
C PHE A 203 -18.63 5.80 -7.02
N TYR A 204 -17.36 5.70 -7.44
CA TYR A 204 -16.51 6.87 -7.62
C TYR A 204 -16.98 7.79 -8.76
N GLU A 205 -17.53 7.25 -9.85
CA GLU A 205 -18.11 8.04 -10.93
C GLU A 205 -19.40 8.76 -10.49
N LYS A 206 -20.25 8.11 -9.69
CA LYS A 206 -21.42 8.77 -9.08
C LYS A 206 -20.99 9.94 -8.20
N SER A 207 -19.97 9.72 -7.36
CA SER A 207 -19.38 10.78 -6.54
C SER A 207 -18.83 11.93 -7.38
N HIS A 208 -18.05 11.61 -8.42
CA HIS A 208 -17.45 12.59 -9.32
C HIS A 208 -18.52 13.47 -9.99
N LYS A 209 -19.58 12.86 -10.53
CA LYS A 209 -20.70 13.58 -11.20
C LYS A 209 -21.40 14.56 -10.27
N ILE A 210 -21.54 14.21 -8.98
CA ILE A 210 -22.13 15.13 -8.00
C ILE A 210 -21.19 16.29 -7.73
N TYR A 211 -19.91 16.02 -7.47
CA TYR A 211 -18.92 17.09 -7.26
C TYR A 211 -18.79 18.02 -8.46
N GLU A 212 -18.82 17.50 -9.68
CA GLU A 212 -18.72 18.29 -10.91
C GLU A 212 -19.89 19.27 -11.05
N LYS A 213 -21.10 18.86 -10.66
CA LYS A 213 -22.29 19.72 -10.69
C LYS A 213 -22.35 20.71 -9.53
N ALA A 214 -21.84 20.32 -8.36
CA ALA A 214 -22.06 21.04 -7.10
C ALA A 214 -20.94 22.02 -6.76
N LEU A 215 -19.73 21.82 -7.29
CA LEU A 215 -18.53 22.53 -6.86
C LEU A 215 -17.86 23.30 -8.00
N PRO A 216 -17.11 24.37 -7.69
CA PRO A 216 -16.30 25.07 -8.68
C PRO A 216 -15.26 24.14 -9.34
N PRO A 217 -14.85 24.38 -10.60
CA PRO A 217 -13.96 23.48 -11.35
C PRO A 217 -12.60 23.18 -10.69
N ASN A 218 -12.08 24.09 -9.88
CA ASN A 218 -10.80 23.92 -9.17
C ASN A 218 -10.98 23.45 -7.72
N HIS A 219 -12.15 22.95 -7.31
CA HIS A 219 -12.37 22.53 -5.93
C HIS A 219 -11.55 21.27 -5.57
N PRO A 220 -10.86 21.21 -4.41
CA PRO A 220 -10.04 20.06 -4.02
C PRO A 220 -10.77 18.70 -4.02
N SER A 221 -12.07 18.66 -3.72
CA SER A 221 -12.87 17.43 -3.78
C SER A 221 -12.97 16.81 -5.19
N LEU A 222 -12.95 17.63 -6.24
CA LEU A 222 -12.87 17.13 -7.62
C LEU A 222 -11.55 16.42 -7.87
N ALA A 223 -10.44 17.01 -7.39
CA ALA A 223 -9.14 16.36 -7.47
C ALA A 223 -9.13 15.01 -6.72
N THR A 224 -9.74 14.94 -5.53
CA THR A 224 -9.87 13.68 -4.78
C THR A 224 -10.67 12.63 -5.55
N SER A 225 -11.76 13.01 -6.21
CA SER A 225 -12.53 12.05 -7.02
C SER A 225 -11.74 11.50 -8.21
N TYR A 226 -11.00 12.34 -8.95
CA TYR A 226 -10.10 11.86 -10.01
C TYR A 226 -8.98 10.97 -9.46
N ASN A 227 -8.44 11.31 -8.29
CA ASN A 227 -7.42 10.51 -7.64
C ASN A 227 -7.92 9.09 -7.33
N ASN A 228 -9.14 8.97 -6.79
CA ASN A 228 -9.71 7.68 -6.44
C ASN A 228 -9.96 6.82 -7.69
N ILE A 229 -10.48 7.41 -8.77
CA ILE A 229 -10.67 6.73 -10.06
C ILE A 229 -9.33 6.27 -10.64
N GLY A 230 -8.30 7.14 -10.64
CA GLY A 230 -6.96 6.80 -11.08
C GLY A 230 -6.36 5.64 -10.28
N GLY A 231 -6.60 5.60 -8.97
CA GLY A 231 -6.19 4.50 -8.10
C GLY A 231 -6.84 3.17 -8.45
N VAL A 232 -8.10 3.15 -8.86
CA VAL A 232 -8.74 1.89 -9.32
C VAL A 232 -8.16 1.42 -10.64
N TYR A 233 -7.90 2.33 -11.59
CA TYR A 233 -7.24 1.96 -12.85
C TYR A 233 -5.81 1.43 -12.64
N ASN A 234 -5.06 1.99 -11.68
CA ASN A 234 -3.75 1.45 -11.31
C ASN A 234 -3.86 0.01 -10.79
N ASP A 235 -4.81 -0.25 -9.88
CA ASP A 235 -5.03 -1.58 -9.31
C ASP A 235 -5.57 -2.59 -10.34
N MET A 236 -6.22 -2.12 -11.41
CA MET A 236 -6.64 -2.93 -12.56
C MET A 236 -5.53 -3.18 -13.58
N GLY A 237 -4.37 -2.52 -13.43
CA GLY A 237 -3.27 -2.56 -14.40
C GLY A 237 -3.44 -1.67 -15.64
N ASP A 238 -4.45 -0.80 -15.69
CA ASP A 238 -4.61 0.21 -16.75
C ASP A 238 -3.81 1.47 -16.40
N TYR A 239 -2.48 1.35 -16.46
CA TYR A 239 -1.55 2.40 -16.05
C TYR A 239 -1.71 3.69 -16.86
N SER A 240 -2.11 3.61 -18.13
CA SER A 240 -2.34 4.79 -18.98
C SER A 240 -3.50 5.63 -18.47
N LYS A 241 -4.65 5.00 -18.16
CA LYS A 241 -5.78 5.74 -17.57
C LYS A 241 -5.46 6.23 -16.17
N ALA A 242 -4.74 5.44 -15.37
CA ALA A 242 -4.32 5.88 -14.04
C ALA A 242 -3.54 7.20 -14.09
N LEU A 243 -2.54 7.31 -14.98
CA LEU A 243 -1.76 8.54 -15.19
C LEU A 243 -2.65 9.70 -15.68
N GLU A 244 -3.57 9.46 -16.62
CA GLU A 244 -4.50 10.49 -17.11
C GLU A 244 -5.34 11.10 -15.97
N PHE A 245 -5.91 10.25 -15.12
CA PHE A 245 -6.74 10.70 -14.00
C PHE A 245 -5.93 11.38 -12.90
N TYR A 246 -4.73 10.88 -12.59
CA TYR A 246 -3.84 11.55 -11.64
C TYR A 246 -3.40 12.92 -12.15
N GLU A 247 -3.16 13.09 -13.46
CA GLU A 247 -2.81 14.37 -14.06
C GLU A 247 -3.96 15.38 -13.98
N LYS A 248 -5.21 14.94 -14.20
CA LYS A 248 -6.40 15.79 -13.98
C LYS A 248 -6.51 16.23 -12.53
N SER A 249 -6.26 15.32 -11.57
CA SER A 249 -6.22 15.63 -10.14
C SER A 249 -5.14 16.68 -9.81
N HIS A 250 -3.94 16.53 -10.37
CA HIS A 250 -2.83 17.45 -10.16
C HIS A 250 -3.15 18.86 -10.61
N LYS A 251 -3.65 19.03 -11.83
CA LYS A 251 -3.97 20.35 -12.40
C LYS A 251 -4.95 21.14 -11.55
N ILE A 252 -5.90 20.47 -10.91
CA ILE A 252 -6.84 21.09 -9.98
C ILE A 252 -6.11 21.51 -8.70
N ARG A 253 -5.34 20.62 -8.08
CA ARG A 253 -4.62 20.90 -6.83
C ARG A 253 -3.57 22.00 -6.99
N GLU A 254 -2.85 22.01 -8.11
CA GLU A 254 -1.83 23.03 -8.40
C GLU A 254 -2.43 24.44 -8.49
N LYS A 255 -3.64 24.57 -9.06
CA LYS A 255 -4.36 25.85 -9.12
C LYS A 255 -4.98 26.25 -7.79
N ALA A 256 -5.38 25.29 -6.97
CA ALA A 256 -6.15 25.53 -5.75
C ALA A 256 -5.29 25.69 -4.49
N LEU A 257 -4.06 25.18 -4.48
CA LEU A 257 -3.24 25.05 -3.27
C LEU A 257 -1.88 25.76 -3.42
N PRO A 258 -1.28 26.23 -2.31
CA PRO A 258 0.08 26.75 -2.31
C PRO A 258 1.10 25.70 -2.82
N ARG A 259 2.19 26.16 -3.44
CA ARG A 259 3.22 25.31 -4.07
C ARG A 259 3.82 24.22 -3.18
N ASN A 260 3.87 24.43 -1.86
CA ASN A 260 4.43 23.47 -0.90
C ASN A 260 3.33 22.77 -0.07
N HIS A 261 2.06 22.86 -0.46
CA HIS A 261 0.98 22.22 0.29
C HIS A 261 1.16 20.68 0.29
N PRO A 262 1.04 19.99 1.45
CA PRO A 262 1.25 18.54 1.54
C PRO A 262 0.45 17.70 0.52
N SER A 263 -0.78 18.11 0.20
CA SER A 263 -1.61 17.41 -0.80
C SER A 263 -1.07 17.40 -2.23
N LEU A 264 -0.09 18.25 -2.56
CA LEU A 264 0.62 18.17 -3.84
C LEU A 264 1.58 16.97 -3.88
N ALA A 265 2.12 16.57 -2.73
CA ALA A 265 2.98 15.38 -2.63
C ALA A 265 2.21 14.08 -2.92
N THR A 266 0.90 14.03 -2.60
CA THR A 266 0.04 12.88 -2.91
C THR A 266 0.01 12.55 -4.40
N TYR A 267 0.00 13.56 -5.28
CA TYR A 267 0.06 13.31 -6.72
C TYR A 267 1.38 12.61 -7.11
N TYR A 268 2.51 13.16 -6.65
CA TYR A 268 3.83 12.60 -6.95
C TYR A 268 3.98 11.17 -6.42
N ASN A 269 3.45 10.87 -5.23
CA ASN A 269 3.41 9.49 -4.72
C ASN A 269 2.60 8.56 -5.61
N ASN A 270 1.42 8.99 -6.06
CA ASN A 270 0.53 8.12 -6.84
C ASN A 270 1.06 7.85 -8.25
N ILE A 271 1.67 8.84 -8.92
CA ILE A 271 2.32 8.58 -10.22
C ILE A 271 3.61 7.79 -10.05
N ALA A 272 4.35 7.96 -8.95
CA ALA A 272 5.51 7.15 -8.65
C ALA A 272 5.12 5.67 -8.45
N GLU A 273 4.00 5.41 -7.79
CA GLU A 273 3.43 4.06 -7.65
C GLU A 273 3.07 3.46 -9.00
N VAL A 274 2.47 4.24 -9.92
CA VAL A 274 2.20 3.76 -11.29
C VAL A 274 3.50 3.41 -12.02
N TYR A 275 4.52 4.28 -11.98
CA TYR A 275 5.81 3.98 -12.59
C TYR A 275 6.52 2.79 -11.96
N TYR A 276 6.40 2.62 -10.65
CA TYR A 276 6.88 1.45 -9.92
C TYR A 276 6.19 0.16 -10.42
N ASN A 277 4.86 0.18 -10.55
CA ASN A 277 4.07 -0.94 -11.08
C ASN A 277 4.33 -1.22 -12.56
N MET A 278 4.79 -0.21 -13.31
CA MET A 278 5.28 -0.34 -14.70
C MET A 278 6.73 -0.84 -14.79
N GLY A 279 7.43 -1.01 -13.68
CA GLY A 279 8.84 -1.40 -13.63
C GLY A 279 9.82 -0.28 -13.98
N ASP A 280 9.36 0.97 -14.14
CA ASP A 280 10.23 2.15 -14.35
C ASP A 280 10.67 2.71 -12.99
N TYR A 281 11.55 1.96 -12.32
CA TYR A 281 12.04 2.28 -10.98
C TYR A 281 12.78 3.61 -10.91
N SER A 282 13.42 4.04 -12.02
CA SER A 282 14.11 5.33 -12.07
C SER A 282 13.12 6.50 -11.98
N LYS A 283 12.04 6.48 -12.77
CA LYS A 283 10.98 7.50 -12.65
C LYS A 283 10.23 7.41 -11.33
N ALA A 284 9.97 6.20 -10.83
CA ALA A 284 9.35 6.03 -9.51
C ALA A 284 10.20 6.71 -8.41
N LEU A 285 11.51 6.49 -8.41
CA LEU A 285 12.44 7.13 -7.48
C LEU A 285 12.44 8.66 -7.62
N GLU A 286 12.43 9.18 -8.85
CA GLU A 286 12.36 10.63 -9.11
C GLU A 286 11.11 11.25 -8.46
N PHE A 287 9.93 10.65 -8.70
CA PHE A 287 8.67 11.19 -8.22
C PHE A 287 8.47 10.99 -6.72
N TYR A 288 8.82 9.84 -6.15
CA TYR A 288 8.81 9.67 -4.69
C TYR A 288 9.77 10.65 -4.00
N SER A 289 10.94 10.91 -4.58
CA SER A 289 11.88 11.90 -4.05
C SER A 289 11.32 13.33 -4.09
N LYS A 290 10.53 13.68 -5.12
CA LYS A 290 9.82 14.97 -5.19
C LYS A 290 8.75 15.07 -4.10
N ALA A 291 7.98 14.00 -3.88
CA ALA A 291 6.98 13.95 -2.82
C ALA A 291 7.62 14.12 -1.44
N LEU A 292 8.70 13.38 -1.16
CA LEU A 292 9.45 13.48 0.10
C LEU A 292 9.91 14.91 0.36
N LYS A 293 10.51 15.59 -0.63
CA LYS A 293 10.96 16.99 -0.49
C LYS A 293 9.85 17.98 -0.15
N ILE A 294 8.61 17.73 -0.62
CA ILE A 294 7.46 18.56 -0.26
C ILE A 294 7.06 18.29 1.19
N PHE A 295 6.98 17.02 1.58
CA PHE A 295 6.65 16.66 2.96
C PHE A 295 7.69 17.16 3.96
N GLU A 296 8.99 17.09 3.66
CA GLU A 296 10.07 17.59 4.52
C GLU A 296 9.97 19.10 4.77
N LYS A 297 9.44 19.86 3.81
CA LYS A 297 9.24 21.31 3.95
C LYS A 297 7.94 21.66 4.68
N ALA A 298 6.91 20.84 4.51
CA ALA A 298 5.55 21.18 4.93
C ALA A 298 5.14 20.53 6.26
N LEU A 299 5.80 19.44 6.66
CA LEU A 299 5.43 18.62 7.82
C LEU A 299 6.54 18.61 8.88
N PRO A 300 6.20 18.36 10.16
CA PRO A 300 7.18 18.15 11.21
C PRO A 300 8.11 16.94 10.91
N PRO A 301 9.35 16.92 11.42
CA PRO A 301 10.33 15.87 11.10
C PRO A 301 9.90 14.43 11.42
N ASN A 302 9.03 14.25 12.42
CA ASN A 302 8.52 12.93 12.82
C ASN A 302 7.12 12.65 12.27
N HIS A 303 6.64 13.37 11.25
CA HIS A 303 5.29 13.13 10.73
C HIS A 303 5.19 11.75 10.05
N PRO A 304 4.14 10.93 10.32
CA PRO A 304 3.98 9.60 9.73
C PRO A 304 4.08 9.54 8.19
N SER A 305 3.58 10.54 7.46
CA SER A 305 3.73 10.63 6.00
C SER A 305 5.18 10.71 5.49
N LEU A 306 6.13 11.21 6.30
CA LEU A 306 7.55 11.14 5.96
C LEU A 306 8.01 9.69 5.99
N ALA A 307 7.67 8.93 7.03
CA ALA A 307 7.98 7.51 7.13
C ALA A 307 7.41 6.71 5.96
N THR A 308 6.15 6.94 5.57
CA THR A 308 5.57 6.33 4.36
C THR A 308 6.38 6.65 3.10
N SER A 309 6.86 7.89 2.96
CA SER A 309 7.67 8.29 1.80
C SER A 309 9.04 7.60 1.80
N TYR A 310 9.69 7.48 2.96
CA TYR A 310 10.92 6.72 3.12
C TYR A 310 10.71 5.23 2.79
N ASN A 311 9.60 4.62 3.25
CA ASN A 311 9.24 3.24 2.88
C ASN A 311 9.10 3.06 1.37
N ASN A 312 8.37 3.95 0.69
CA ASN A 312 8.16 3.84 -0.75
C ASN A 312 9.50 3.92 -1.51
N ILE A 313 10.41 4.81 -1.10
CA ILE A 313 11.75 4.89 -1.70
C ILE A 313 12.57 3.63 -1.40
N GLY A 314 12.50 3.10 -0.16
CA GLY A 314 13.14 1.84 0.21
C GLY A 314 12.70 0.68 -0.68
N GLN A 315 11.40 0.60 -0.97
CA GLN A 315 10.82 -0.41 -1.86
C GLN A 315 11.36 -0.29 -3.29
N VAL A 316 11.55 0.92 -3.80
CA VAL A 316 12.17 1.11 -5.11
C VAL A 316 13.60 0.62 -5.12
N TYR A 317 14.42 0.96 -4.11
CA TYR A 317 15.80 0.47 -4.03
C TYR A 317 15.88 -1.05 -3.88
N GLU A 318 14.98 -1.66 -3.11
CA GLU A 318 14.86 -3.10 -2.98
C GLU A 318 14.63 -3.77 -4.35
N ASN A 319 13.68 -3.25 -5.14
CA ASN A 319 13.38 -3.77 -6.48
C ASN A 319 14.45 -3.43 -7.52
N MET A 320 15.33 -2.47 -7.23
CA MET A 320 16.55 -2.20 -8.01
C MET A 320 17.74 -3.07 -7.56
N GLY A 321 17.58 -3.91 -6.53
CA GLY A 321 18.63 -4.75 -5.97
C GLY A 321 19.65 -4.02 -5.09
N ASP A 322 19.42 -2.73 -4.75
CA ASP A 322 20.27 -1.97 -3.81
C ASP A 322 19.75 -2.17 -2.38
N TYR A 323 19.97 -3.37 -1.84
CA TYR A 323 19.47 -3.78 -0.52
C TYR A 323 20.03 -2.92 0.62
N SER A 324 21.26 -2.39 0.47
CA SER A 324 21.85 -1.50 1.48
C SER A 324 21.09 -0.18 1.59
N LYS A 325 20.76 0.46 0.46
CA LYS A 325 19.92 1.66 0.50
C LYS A 325 18.50 1.34 0.92
N ALA A 326 17.94 0.21 0.49
CA ALA A 326 16.62 -0.21 0.94
C ALA A 326 16.53 -0.25 2.48
N LEU A 327 17.50 -0.90 3.14
CA LEU A 327 17.60 -0.94 4.60
C LEU A 327 17.75 0.47 5.21
N GLU A 328 18.62 1.33 4.68
CA GLU A 328 18.79 2.70 5.18
C GLU A 328 17.46 3.48 5.19
N PHE A 329 16.69 3.39 4.09
CA PHE A 329 15.41 4.07 3.96
C PHE A 329 14.31 3.45 4.85
N TYR A 330 14.26 2.12 4.96
CA TYR A 330 13.33 1.44 5.86
C TYR A 330 13.65 1.71 7.34
N GLU A 331 14.93 1.81 7.73
CA GLU A 331 15.34 2.17 9.10
C GLU A 331 14.96 3.61 9.44
N LYS A 332 15.15 4.56 8.52
CA LYS A 332 14.70 5.95 8.69
C LYS A 332 13.19 6.03 8.90
N SER A 333 12.43 5.28 8.10
CA SER A 333 10.97 5.16 8.26
C SER A 333 10.59 4.59 9.63
N HIS A 334 11.25 3.50 10.05
CA HIS A 334 11.03 2.87 11.34
C HIS A 334 11.27 3.84 12.51
N GLN A 335 12.37 4.60 12.49
CA GLN A 335 12.69 5.60 13.52
C GLN A 335 11.66 6.73 13.62
N ILE A 336 11.09 7.14 12.48
CA ILE A 336 10.02 8.16 12.47
C ILE A 336 8.75 7.60 13.09
N PHE A 337 8.32 6.40 12.68
CA PHE A 337 7.16 5.76 13.29
C PHE A 337 7.35 5.54 14.79
N GLU A 338 8.56 5.16 15.24
CA GLU A 338 8.93 5.03 16.66
C GLU A 338 8.64 6.27 17.49
N LYS A 339 8.90 7.45 16.93
CA LYS A 339 8.67 8.72 17.61
C LYS A 339 7.23 9.22 17.48
N ALA A 340 6.52 8.82 16.44
CA ALA A 340 5.25 9.41 16.04
C ALA A 340 4.02 8.61 16.51
N LEU A 341 4.17 7.30 16.64
CA LEU A 341 3.05 6.37 16.81
C LEU A 341 3.23 5.51 18.07
N PRO A 342 2.14 5.02 18.69
CA PRO A 342 2.23 4.03 19.77
C PRO A 342 2.93 2.75 19.31
N LEU A 343 3.73 2.11 20.16
CA LEU A 343 4.53 0.91 19.80
C LEU A 343 3.72 -0.27 19.24
N ASN A 344 2.41 -0.35 19.53
CA ASN A 344 1.53 -1.37 18.97
C ASN A 344 0.85 -0.93 17.66
N HIS A 345 1.19 0.22 17.07
CA HIS A 345 0.53 0.70 15.87
C HIS A 345 0.85 -0.18 14.65
N PRO A 346 -0.13 -0.54 13.79
CA PRO A 346 0.10 -1.41 12.62
C PRO A 346 1.23 -0.98 11.68
N SER A 347 1.46 0.34 11.49
CA SER A 347 2.59 0.87 10.71
C SER A 347 3.99 0.44 11.19
N PHE A 348 4.19 0.15 12.49
CA PHE A 348 5.44 -0.44 12.97
C PHE A 348 5.64 -1.84 12.41
N ALA A 349 4.58 -2.63 12.41
CA ALA A 349 4.62 -3.97 11.86
C ALA A 349 4.93 -3.94 10.36
N THR A 350 4.40 -2.97 9.61
CA THR A 350 4.74 -2.80 8.19
C THR A 350 6.21 -2.49 7.99
N SER A 351 6.81 -1.65 8.85
CA SER A 351 8.25 -1.33 8.73
C SER A 351 9.15 -2.54 9.02
N TYR A 352 8.84 -3.31 10.07
CA TYR A 352 9.55 -4.57 10.32
C TYR A 352 9.34 -5.60 9.22
N ASN A 353 8.15 -5.66 8.64
CA ASN A 353 7.88 -6.55 7.51
C ASN A 353 8.78 -6.21 6.31
N ASN A 354 8.91 -4.92 5.97
CA ASN A 354 9.74 -4.50 4.85
C ASN A 354 11.22 -4.78 5.09
N ILE A 355 11.72 -4.56 6.31
CA ILE A 355 13.10 -4.93 6.68
C ILE A 355 13.31 -6.45 6.57
N GLY A 356 12.35 -7.25 7.07
CA GLY A 356 12.38 -8.71 6.94
C GLY A 356 12.44 -9.17 5.49
N GLN A 357 11.70 -8.51 4.60
CA GLN A 357 11.70 -8.79 3.17
C GLN A 357 13.06 -8.52 2.51
N VAL A 358 13.76 -7.46 2.91
CA VAL A 358 15.13 -7.22 2.42
C VAL A 358 16.09 -8.32 2.85
N TYR A 359 16.03 -8.74 4.12
CA TYR A 359 16.85 -9.86 4.61
C TYR A 359 16.51 -11.18 3.92
N GLU A 360 15.24 -11.43 3.63
CA GLU A 360 14.80 -12.58 2.84
C GLU A 360 15.42 -12.55 1.43
N ASN A 361 15.36 -11.41 0.74
CA ASN A 361 15.96 -11.24 -0.59
C ASN A 361 17.49 -11.36 -0.57
N MET A 362 18.13 -11.03 0.55
CA MET A 362 19.56 -11.25 0.79
C MET A 362 19.89 -12.69 1.22
N GLY A 363 18.90 -13.58 1.37
CA GLY A 363 19.09 -14.96 1.80
C GLY A 363 19.38 -15.13 3.30
N ASP A 364 19.30 -14.08 4.12
CA ASP A 364 19.42 -14.15 5.58
C ASP A 364 18.06 -14.50 6.20
N TYR A 365 17.64 -15.74 5.99
CA TYR A 365 16.32 -16.23 6.41
C TYR A 365 16.11 -16.17 7.92
N SER A 366 17.16 -16.30 8.73
CA SER A 366 17.07 -16.19 10.19
C SER A 366 16.69 -14.77 10.62
N LYS A 367 17.33 -13.74 10.07
CA LYS A 367 16.92 -12.35 10.35
C LYS A 367 15.56 -12.03 9.75
N ALA A 368 15.25 -12.54 8.57
CA ALA A 368 13.93 -12.36 7.97
C ALA A 368 12.82 -12.85 8.90
N LEU A 369 12.95 -14.07 9.45
CA LEU A 369 12.02 -14.62 10.44
C LEU A 369 11.95 -13.75 11.70
N GLU A 370 13.09 -13.31 12.26
CA GLU A 370 13.10 -12.44 13.44
C GLU A 370 12.25 -11.17 13.23
N PHE A 371 12.43 -10.50 12.10
CA PHE A 371 11.69 -9.28 11.78
C PHE A 371 10.22 -9.54 11.45
N TYR A 372 9.91 -10.61 10.71
CA TYR A 372 8.52 -10.99 10.43
C TYR A 372 7.77 -11.41 11.70
N GLU A 373 8.40 -12.08 12.65
CA GLU A 373 7.81 -12.43 13.95
C GLU A 373 7.53 -11.20 14.82
N LYS A 374 8.45 -10.22 14.84
CA LYS A 374 8.21 -8.92 15.49
C LYS A 374 7.01 -8.20 14.88
N SER A 375 6.92 -8.19 13.55
CA SER A 375 5.78 -7.63 12.81
C SER A 375 4.46 -8.32 13.17
N LEU A 376 4.44 -9.66 13.13
CA LEU A 376 3.29 -10.48 13.46
C LEU A 376 2.79 -10.19 14.89
N LYS A 377 3.70 -10.17 15.88
CA LYS A 377 3.36 -9.92 17.29
C LYS A 377 2.70 -8.56 17.52
N ILE A 378 3.09 -7.53 16.76
CA ILE A 378 2.46 -6.21 16.83
C ILE A 378 1.05 -6.28 16.24
N ARG A 379 0.90 -6.89 15.05
CA ARG A 379 -0.41 -7.04 14.39
C ARG A 379 -1.39 -7.87 15.21
N GLU A 380 -0.95 -8.95 15.86
CA GLU A 380 -1.78 -9.79 16.72
C GLU A 380 -2.34 -9.04 17.93
N LYS A 381 -1.62 -8.03 18.43
CA LYS A 381 -2.09 -7.17 19.53
C LYS A 381 -3.00 -6.06 19.07
N ALA A 382 -2.74 -5.51 17.89
CA ALA A 382 -3.38 -4.28 17.41
C ALA A 382 -4.64 -4.53 16.57
N LEU A 383 -4.70 -5.67 15.89
CA LEU A 383 -5.70 -5.97 14.88
C LEU A 383 -6.63 -7.10 15.31
N PRO A 384 -7.88 -7.12 14.82
CA PRO A 384 -8.78 -8.25 15.03
C PRO A 384 -8.20 -9.57 14.49
N PRO A 385 -8.56 -10.73 15.05
CA PRO A 385 -7.97 -12.03 14.67
C PRO A 385 -8.08 -12.41 13.19
N ASN A 386 -9.09 -11.89 12.48
CA ASN A 386 -9.29 -12.17 11.06
C ASN A 386 -8.81 -11.00 10.16
N HIS A 387 -8.02 -10.06 10.67
CA HIS A 387 -7.58 -8.92 9.85
C HIS A 387 -6.68 -9.38 8.68
N PRO A 388 -6.86 -8.88 7.44
CA PRO A 388 -6.04 -9.27 6.28
C PRO A 388 -4.52 -9.14 6.47
N ASP A 389 -4.06 -8.10 7.19
CA ASP A 389 -2.62 -7.93 7.51
C ASP A 389 -2.02 -9.06 8.34
N LEU A 390 -2.79 -9.74 9.19
CA LEU A 390 -2.31 -10.95 9.90
C LEU A 390 -2.04 -12.07 8.89
N ALA A 391 -2.92 -12.24 7.91
CA ALA A 391 -2.70 -13.20 6.85
C ALA A 391 -1.44 -12.88 6.04
N THR A 392 -1.16 -11.60 5.79
CA THR A 392 0.08 -11.18 5.11
C THR A 392 1.31 -11.53 5.94
N SER A 393 1.30 -11.33 7.27
CA SER A 393 2.40 -11.74 8.13
C SER A 393 2.65 -13.25 8.11
N TYR A 394 1.60 -14.07 8.27
CA TYR A 394 1.76 -15.53 8.19
C TYR A 394 2.22 -15.99 6.80
N ASN A 395 1.74 -15.34 5.75
CA ASN A 395 2.19 -15.62 4.38
C ASN A 395 3.69 -15.40 4.21
N ASN A 396 4.22 -14.29 4.71
CA ASN A 396 5.64 -13.96 4.55
C ASN A 396 6.53 -14.92 5.35
N ILE A 397 6.11 -15.31 6.56
CA ILE A 397 6.79 -16.36 7.33
C ILE A 397 6.76 -17.71 6.59
N GLY A 398 5.61 -18.09 6.02
CA GLY A 398 5.48 -19.31 5.22
C GLY A 398 6.38 -19.29 3.99
N GLN A 399 6.57 -18.13 3.36
CA GLN A 399 7.50 -17.95 2.24
C GLN A 399 8.95 -18.19 2.65
N VAL A 400 9.38 -17.69 3.81
CA VAL A 400 10.73 -17.95 4.30
C VAL A 400 10.95 -19.44 4.55
N TYR A 401 10.00 -20.13 5.21
CA TYR A 401 10.11 -21.58 5.42
C TYR A 401 10.13 -22.37 4.10
N LYS A 402 9.34 -21.94 3.10
CA LYS A 402 9.40 -22.52 1.75
C LYS A 402 10.78 -22.35 1.13
N ASN A 403 11.38 -21.15 1.23
CA ASN A 403 12.72 -20.87 0.69
C ASN A 403 13.81 -21.66 1.42
N MET A 404 13.61 -21.99 2.69
CA MET A 404 14.48 -22.87 3.48
C MET A 404 14.26 -24.38 3.19
N GLY A 405 13.23 -24.75 2.43
CA GLY A 405 12.87 -26.14 2.15
C GLY A 405 12.05 -26.83 3.25
N ASP A 406 11.66 -26.13 4.31
CA ASP A 406 10.75 -26.65 5.35
C ASP A 406 9.30 -26.51 4.87
N TYR A 407 8.93 -27.38 3.93
CA TYR A 407 7.62 -27.34 3.27
C TYR A 407 6.45 -27.63 4.22
N SER A 408 6.68 -28.39 5.31
CA SER A 408 5.66 -28.69 6.31
C SER A 408 5.26 -27.40 7.06
N LYS A 409 6.23 -26.65 7.57
CA LYS A 409 5.94 -25.35 8.21
C LYS A 409 5.41 -24.34 7.22
N ALA A 410 5.92 -24.32 5.98
CA ALA A 410 5.40 -23.43 4.94
C ALA A 410 3.89 -23.64 4.74
N LEU A 411 3.44 -24.90 4.61
CA LEU A 411 2.02 -25.23 4.50
C LEU A 411 1.23 -24.80 5.75
N GLU A 412 1.74 -25.06 6.96
CA GLU A 412 1.08 -24.65 8.21
C GLU A 412 0.80 -23.13 8.21
N PHE A 413 1.80 -22.32 7.87
CA PHE A 413 1.68 -20.86 7.85
C PHE A 413 0.80 -20.36 6.70
N TYR A 414 0.90 -20.94 5.50
CA TYR A 414 0.02 -20.60 4.38
C TYR A 414 -1.43 -20.97 4.63
N GLU A 415 -1.71 -22.09 5.29
CA GLU A 415 -3.07 -22.47 5.67
C GLU A 415 -3.66 -21.51 6.71
N LYS A 416 -2.87 -21.07 7.70
CA LYS A 416 -3.29 -20.03 8.66
C LYS A 416 -3.64 -18.73 7.93
N SER A 417 -2.77 -18.30 7.00
CA SER A 417 -3.01 -17.13 6.15
C SER A 417 -4.31 -17.27 5.34
N HIS A 418 -4.51 -18.42 4.70
CA HIS A 418 -5.69 -18.72 3.89
C HIS A 418 -6.97 -18.67 4.72
N LYS A 419 -7.00 -19.33 5.89
CA LYS A 419 -8.17 -19.34 6.80
C LYS A 419 -8.58 -17.95 7.26
N ILE A 420 -7.61 -17.06 7.49
CA ILE A 420 -7.90 -15.66 7.84
C ILE A 420 -8.53 -14.93 6.66
N ARG A 421 -7.92 -15.03 5.48
CA ARG A 421 -8.44 -14.39 4.25
C ARG A 421 -9.82 -14.90 3.89
N GLU A 422 -10.08 -16.21 4.02
CA GLU A 422 -11.37 -16.83 3.72
C GLU A 422 -12.49 -16.27 4.60
N LYS A 423 -12.20 -15.97 5.87
CA LYS A 423 -13.17 -15.37 6.79
C LYS A 423 -13.38 -13.87 6.55
N ALA A 424 -12.34 -13.17 6.12
CA ALA A 424 -12.33 -11.71 6.04
C ALA A 424 -12.75 -11.17 4.67
N LEU A 425 -12.53 -11.94 3.60
CA LEU A 425 -12.63 -11.48 2.22
C LEU A 425 -13.73 -12.26 1.48
N PRO A 426 -14.38 -11.65 0.47
CA PRO A 426 -15.34 -12.37 -0.34
C PRO A 426 -14.69 -13.48 -1.19
N PRO A 427 -15.44 -14.51 -1.63
CA PRO A 427 -14.89 -15.73 -2.22
C PRO A 427 -14.00 -15.52 -3.45
N ASN A 428 -14.23 -14.47 -4.23
CA ASN A 428 -13.45 -14.17 -5.44
C ASN A 428 -12.36 -13.11 -5.19
N HIS A 429 -12.00 -12.78 -3.95
CA HIS A 429 -11.00 -11.75 -3.70
C HIS A 429 -9.59 -12.21 -4.19
N PRO A 430 -8.81 -11.37 -4.91
CA PRO A 430 -7.47 -11.74 -5.42
C PRO A 430 -6.47 -12.28 -4.39
N HIS A 431 -6.50 -11.78 -3.15
CA HIS A 431 -5.71 -12.34 -2.04
C HIS A 431 -6.02 -13.81 -1.70
N LEU A 432 -7.23 -14.33 -1.94
CA LEU A 432 -7.51 -15.77 -1.78
C LEU A 432 -6.79 -16.60 -2.84
N ALA A 433 -6.78 -16.13 -4.09
CA ALA A 433 -5.98 -16.72 -5.16
C ALA A 433 -4.48 -16.72 -4.82
N THR A 434 -3.98 -15.65 -4.21
CA THR A 434 -2.58 -15.58 -3.73
C THR A 434 -2.28 -16.69 -2.72
N SER A 435 -3.19 -16.96 -1.77
CA SER A 435 -3.01 -18.07 -0.82
C SER A 435 -2.97 -19.42 -1.52
N TYR A 436 -3.87 -19.69 -2.47
CA TYR A 436 -3.84 -20.93 -3.24
C TYR A 436 -2.58 -21.06 -4.10
N ASN A 437 -2.10 -19.98 -4.72
CA ASN A 437 -0.84 -19.98 -5.44
C ASN A 437 0.34 -20.40 -4.54
N ASN A 438 0.39 -19.86 -3.32
CA ASN A 438 1.51 -20.15 -2.42
C ASN A 438 1.48 -21.59 -1.90
N ILE A 439 0.29 -22.14 -1.62
CA ILE A 439 0.12 -23.56 -1.28
C ILE A 439 0.48 -24.45 -2.49
N GLY A 440 0.00 -24.11 -3.69
CA GLY A 440 0.33 -24.82 -4.93
C GLY A 440 1.83 -24.83 -5.22
N ALA A 441 2.54 -23.73 -4.92
CA ALA A 441 3.99 -23.64 -5.06
C ALA A 441 4.73 -24.59 -4.11
N VAL A 442 4.22 -24.80 -2.90
CA VAL A 442 4.81 -25.78 -1.98
C VAL A 442 4.61 -27.21 -2.50
N TYR A 443 3.40 -27.56 -2.96
CA TYR A 443 3.15 -28.88 -3.54
C TYR A 443 3.96 -29.14 -4.81
N LYS A 444 4.14 -28.11 -5.65
CA LYS A 444 5.04 -28.16 -6.79
C LYS A 444 6.46 -28.52 -6.34
N ASN A 445 7.01 -27.83 -5.35
CA ASN A 445 8.36 -28.08 -4.84
C ASN A 445 8.54 -29.44 -4.15
N ILE A 446 7.47 -30.01 -3.60
CA ILE A 446 7.44 -31.39 -3.07
C ILE A 446 7.42 -32.43 -4.20
N GLY A 447 6.99 -32.05 -5.41
CA GLY A 447 6.78 -32.96 -6.54
C GLY A 447 5.35 -33.53 -6.63
N ASP A 448 4.43 -33.07 -5.80
CA ASP A 448 2.99 -33.43 -5.90
C ASP A 448 2.32 -32.51 -6.92
N TYR A 449 2.62 -32.75 -8.20
CA TYR A 449 2.16 -31.92 -9.31
C TYR A 449 0.63 -31.92 -9.47
N SER A 450 -0.05 -33.01 -9.09
CA SER A 450 -1.51 -33.10 -9.14
C SER A 450 -2.16 -32.08 -8.19
N LYS A 451 -1.73 -32.03 -6.92
CA LYS A 451 -2.23 -31.02 -5.98
C LYS A 451 -1.78 -29.61 -6.37
N ALA A 452 -0.56 -29.46 -6.89
CA ALA A 452 -0.10 -28.16 -7.36
C ALA A 452 -1.04 -27.59 -8.43
N LEU A 453 -1.41 -28.39 -9.44
CA LEU A 453 -2.39 -28.02 -10.46
C LEU A 453 -3.76 -27.70 -9.86
N GLU A 454 -4.28 -28.53 -8.95
CA GLU A 454 -5.56 -28.27 -8.29
C GLU A 454 -5.61 -26.88 -7.62
N PHE A 455 -4.57 -26.53 -6.87
CA PHE A 455 -4.48 -25.23 -6.19
C PHE A 455 -4.26 -24.07 -7.15
N TYR A 456 -3.41 -24.23 -8.17
CA TYR A 456 -3.21 -23.20 -9.18
C TYR A 456 -4.45 -22.95 -10.05
N GLU A 457 -5.23 -23.99 -10.37
CA GLU A 457 -6.50 -23.85 -11.08
C GLU A 457 -7.55 -23.11 -10.24
N LYS A 458 -7.68 -23.43 -8.95
CA LYS A 458 -8.56 -22.66 -8.03
C LYS A 458 -8.17 -21.19 -7.97
N SER A 459 -6.86 -20.92 -7.88
CA SER A 459 -6.33 -19.55 -7.94
C SER A 459 -6.70 -18.86 -9.25
N HIS A 460 -6.48 -19.52 -10.39
CA HIS A 460 -6.80 -18.99 -11.71
C HIS A 460 -8.29 -18.64 -11.84
N GLN A 461 -9.19 -19.54 -11.42
CA GLN A 461 -10.64 -19.33 -11.47
C GLN A 461 -11.11 -18.13 -10.64
N ILE A 462 -10.49 -17.90 -9.48
CA ILE A 462 -10.78 -16.72 -8.65
C ILE A 462 -10.35 -15.44 -9.40
N LEU A 463 -9.13 -15.42 -9.92
CA LEU A 463 -8.59 -14.26 -10.62
C LEU A 463 -9.39 -13.95 -11.90
N GLU A 464 -9.80 -14.98 -12.65
CA GLU A 464 -10.59 -14.83 -13.88
C GLU A 464 -11.94 -14.16 -13.62
N LYS A 465 -12.57 -14.46 -12.47
CA LYS A 465 -13.83 -13.83 -12.06
C LYS A 465 -13.64 -12.42 -11.51
N ALA A 466 -12.50 -12.14 -10.90
CA ALA A 466 -12.28 -10.90 -10.15
C ALA A 466 -11.63 -9.78 -10.97
N LEU A 467 -10.85 -10.13 -11.98
CA LEU A 467 -9.95 -9.21 -12.64
C LEU A 467 -10.25 -9.06 -14.14
N PRO A 468 -9.90 -7.91 -14.75
CA PRO A 468 -9.99 -7.74 -16.19
C PRO A 468 -9.15 -8.78 -16.96
N PRO A 469 -9.52 -9.16 -18.20
CA PRO A 469 -8.87 -10.25 -18.93
C PRO A 469 -7.36 -10.10 -19.18
N ASN A 470 -6.86 -8.86 -19.23
CA ASN A 470 -5.43 -8.58 -19.43
C ASN A 470 -4.70 -8.25 -18.11
N HIS A 471 -5.27 -8.52 -16.95
CA HIS A 471 -4.64 -8.18 -15.69
C HIS A 471 -3.33 -8.98 -15.47
N PRO A 472 -2.22 -8.36 -15.03
CA PRO A 472 -0.94 -9.05 -14.84
C PRO A 472 -0.99 -10.30 -13.94
N LEU A 473 -1.83 -10.30 -12.90
CA LEU A 473 -2.04 -11.49 -12.04
C LEU A 473 -2.61 -12.71 -12.78
N LEU A 474 -3.43 -12.53 -13.83
CA LEU A 474 -3.90 -13.64 -14.65
C LEU A 474 -2.72 -14.28 -15.40
N ALA A 475 -1.80 -13.47 -15.92
CA ALA A 475 -0.58 -13.99 -16.52
C ALA A 475 0.26 -14.79 -15.52
N THR A 476 0.38 -14.34 -14.28
CA THR A 476 1.09 -15.09 -13.23
C THR A 476 0.43 -16.44 -12.95
N SER A 477 -0.90 -16.52 -12.93
CA SER A 477 -1.60 -17.80 -12.73
C SER A 477 -1.33 -18.81 -13.86
N TYR A 478 -1.39 -18.38 -15.13
CA TYR A 478 -1.02 -19.24 -16.26
C TYR A 478 0.46 -19.66 -16.20
N ASN A 479 1.34 -18.74 -15.79
CA ASN A 479 2.76 -19.03 -15.65
C ASN A 479 3.01 -20.15 -14.62
N ASN A 480 2.29 -20.12 -13.50
CA ASN A 480 2.43 -21.14 -12.46
C ASN A 480 1.95 -22.52 -12.96
N ILE A 481 0.82 -22.57 -13.67
CA ILE A 481 0.29 -23.81 -14.28
C ILE A 481 1.27 -24.35 -15.33
N GLY A 482 1.74 -23.51 -16.26
CA GLY A 482 2.73 -23.89 -17.27
C GLY A 482 4.02 -24.42 -16.66
N GLY A 483 4.45 -23.84 -15.53
CA GLY A 483 5.59 -24.32 -14.77
C GLY A 483 5.39 -25.67 -14.09
N VAL A 484 4.17 -26.12 -13.81
CA VAL A 484 3.95 -27.50 -13.35
C VAL A 484 4.04 -28.47 -14.52
N TYR A 485 3.46 -28.14 -15.68
CA TYR A 485 3.56 -28.97 -16.87
C TYR A 485 5.00 -29.10 -17.37
N ASN A 486 5.82 -28.04 -17.26
CA ASN A 486 7.25 -28.14 -17.60
C ASN A 486 7.97 -29.16 -16.72
N ASP A 487 7.77 -29.09 -15.40
CA ASP A 487 8.39 -30.01 -14.45
C ASP A 487 7.89 -31.47 -14.61
N MET A 488 6.69 -31.66 -15.17
CA MET A 488 6.16 -32.96 -15.56
C MET A 488 6.70 -33.47 -16.92
N GLY A 489 7.41 -32.64 -17.69
CA GLY A 489 7.89 -32.95 -19.04
C GLY A 489 6.81 -32.82 -20.13
N ASP A 490 5.61 -32.30 -19.82
CA ASP A 490 4.58 -31.98 -20.82
C ASP A 490 4.87 -30.59 -21.43
N TYR A 491 5.95 -30.53 -22.21
CA TYR A 491 6.46 -29.29 -22.79
C TYR A 491 5.45 -28.61 -23.73
N SER A 492 4.57 -29.38 -24.39
CA SER A 492 3.53 -28.82 -25.25
C SER A 492 2.52 -27.99 -24.45
N LYS A 493 2.01 -28.53 -23.33
CA LYS A 493 1.11 -27.75 -22.46
C LYS A 493 1.83 -26.62 -21.75
N ALA A 494 3.09 -26.84 -21.34
CA ALA A 494 3.90 -25.79 -20.73
C ALA A 494 3.99 -24.56 -21.64
N LEU A 495 4.34 -24.77 -22.92
CA LEU A 495 4.39 -23.71 -23.93
C LEU A 495 3.02 -23.04 -24.13
N GLU A 496 1.93 -23.80 -24.24
CA GLU A 496 0.59 -23.23 -24.38
C GLU A 496 0.25 -22.25 -23.25
N PHE A 497 0.50 -22.63 -22.00
CA PHE A 497 0.23 -21.79 -20.83
C PHE A 497 1.20 -20.61 -20.72
N TYR A 498 2.48 -20.81 -21.04
CA TYR A 498 3.46 -19.71 -21.04
C TYR A 498 3.19 -18.68 -22.14
N GLU A 499 2.74 -19.10 -23.32
CA GLU A 499 2.33 -18.19 -24.40
C GLU A 499 1.08 -17.38 -24.02
N LYS A 500 0.08 -18.01 -23.39
CA LYS A 500 -1.09 -17.31 -22.82
C LYS A 500 -0.64 -16.25 -21.80
N SER A 501 0.26 -16.62 -20.89
CA SER A 501 0.84 -15.68 -19.92
C SER A 501 1.57 -14.51 -20.59
N HIS A 502 2.42 -14.82 -21.58
CA HIS A 502 3.19 -13.83 -22.32
C HIS A 502 2.29 -12.84 -23.04
N LYS A 503 1.26 -13.32 -23.74
CA LYS A 503 0.30 -12.49 -24.48
C LYS A 503 -0.48 -11.52 -23.59
N ILE A 504 -0.81 -11.92 -22.36
CA ILE A 504 -1.44 -11.02 -21.39
C ILE A 504 -0.46 -9.92 -20.97
N LYS A 505 0.76 -10.30 -20.57
CA LYS A 505 1.79 -9.33 -20.16
C LYS A 505 2.15 -8.36 -21.27
N GLU A 506 2.25 -8.84 -22.52
CA GLU A 506 2.58 -8.02 -23.69
C GLU A 506 1.54 -6.91 -23.91
N LYS A 507 0.26 -7.20 -23.64
CA LYS A 507 -0.82 -6.21 -23.72
C LYS A 507 -0.89 -5.26 -22.53
N ALA A 508 -0.54 -5.75 -21.34
CA ALA A 508 -0.77 -5.05 -20.08
C ALA A 508 0.42 -4.19 -19.64
N LEU A 509 1.63 -4.58 -20.01
CA LEU A 509 2.87 -4.01 -19.48
C LEU A 509 3.65 -3.28 -20.57
N PRO A 510 4.46 -2.26 -20.22
CA PRO A 510 5.40 -1.65 -21.16
C PRO A 510 6.39 -2.67 -21.73
N LEU A 511 6.86 -2.45 -22.97
CA LEU A 511 7.75 -3.38 -23.68
C LEU A 511 9.04 -3.75 -22.93
N ASN A 512 9.55 -2.84 -22.09
CA ASN A 512 10.76 -3.08 -21.29
C ASN A 512 10.45 -3.58 -19.86
N HIS A 513 9.22 -3.98 -19.55
CA HIS A 513 8.87 -4.40 -18.20
C HIS A 513 9.60 -5.71 -17.81
N PRO A 514 10.26 -5.82 -16.64
CA PRO A 514 10.99 -7.03 -16.22
C PRO A 514 10.17 -8.33 -16.27
N SER A 515 8.88 -8.29 -15.93
CA SER A 515 7.97 -9.44 -16.04
C SER A 515 7.77 -9.98 -17.47
N LEU A 516 7.99 -9.20 -18.53
CA LEU A 516 8.02 -9.71 -19.92
C LEU A 516 9.25 -10.57 -20.16
N ALA A 517 10.41 -10.14 -19.65
CA ALA A 517 11.64 -10.94 -19.70
C ALA A 517 11.47 -12.26 -18.95
N ALA A 518 10.77 -12.27 -17.80
CA ALA A 518 10.47 -13.50 -17.09
C ALA A 518 9.64 -14.49 -17.92
N SER A 519 8.68 -14.00 -18.73
CA SER A 519 7.91 -14.87 -19.64
C SER A 519 8.77 -15.45 -20.76
N TYR A 520 9.65 -14.65 -21.37
CA TYR A 520 10.60 -15.17 -22.36
C TYR A 520 11.58 -16.19 -21.76
N ASN A 521 12.07 -15.96 -20.54
CA ASN A 521 12.91 -16.93 -19.84
C ASN A 521 12.20 -18.27 -19.63
N ASN A 522 10.91 -18.25 -19.28
CA ASN A 522 10.17 -19.49 -19.06
C ASN A 522 9.97 -20.26 -20.37
N ILE A 523 9.62 -19.58 -21.47
CA ILE A 523 9.52 -20.20 -22.80
C ILE A 523 10.88 -20.74 -23.26
N GLY A 524 11.96 -19.97 -23.08
CA GLY A 524 13.33 -20.39 -23.40
C GLY A 524 13.77 -21.61 -22.58
N GLY A 525 13.35 -21.70 -21.32
CA GLY A 525 13.56 -22.87 -20.46
C GLY A 525 12.94 -24.13 -21.03
N VAL A 526 11.68 -24.06 -21.47
CA VAL A 526 11.02 -25.21 -22.10
C VAL A 526 11.78 -25.68 -23.34
N TYR A 527 12.21 -24.75 -24.22
CA TYR A 527 12.98 -25.11 -25.41
C TYR A 527 14.36 -25.71 -25.07
N ASN A 528 15.02 -25.21 -24.02
CA ASN A 528 16.26 -25.80 -23.54
C ASN A 528 16.04 -27.24 -23.05
N ASP A 529 14.97 -27.48 -22.28
CA ASP A 529 14.64 -28.81 -21.76
C ASP A 529 14.26 -29.79 -22.90
N MET A 530 13.67 -29.29 -23.99
CA MET A 530 13.42 -30.03 -25.22
C MET A 530 14.68 -30.29 -26.08
N GLY A 531 15.81 -29.63 -25.77
CA GLY A 531 17.04 -29.69 -26.57
C GLY A 531 17.06 -28.78 -27.80
N ASP A 532 16.06 -27.92 -28.00
CA ASP A 532 16.05 -26.89 -29.05
C ASP A 532 16.83 -25.65 -28.56
N TYR A 533 18.15 -25.82 -28.45
CA TYR A 533 19.05 -24.82 -27.90
C TYR A 533 19.07 -23.51 -28.70
N SER A 534 18.80 -23.57 -30.02
CA SER A 534 18.74 -22.38 -30.86
C SER A 534 17.58 -21.46 -30.45
N LYS A 535 16.38 -22.03 -30.27
CA LYS A 535 15.23 -21.23 -29.79
C LYS A 535 15.42 -20.81 -28.34
N ALA A 536 15.99 -21.67 -27.49
CA ALA A 536 16.28 -21.31 -26.11
C ALA A 536 17.15 -20.06 -26.03
N LEU A 537 18.24 -19.99 -26.81
CA LEU A 537 19.10 -18.82 -26.91
C LEU A 537 18.33 -17.58 -27.41
N GLU A 538 17.54 -17.71 -28.48
CA GLU A 538 16.73 -16.60 -29.00
C GLU A 538 15.84 -15.97 -27.92
N PHE A 539 15.13 -16.80 -27.14
CA PHE A 539 14.25 -16.33 -26.09
C PHE A 539 15.02 -15.76 -24.88
N TYR A 540 16.12 -16.40 -24.47
CA TYR A 540 16.95 -15.88 -23.38
C TYR A 540 17.64 -14.56 -23.74
N GLU A 541 18.06 -14.38 -24.98
CA GLU A 541 18.62 -13.10 -25.47
C GLU A 541 17.57 -11.99 -25.46
N LYS A 542 16.33 -12.26 -25.92
CA LYS A 542 15.22 -11.30 -25.81
C LYS A 542 14.95 -10.92 -24.35
N ALA A 543 14.93 -11.90 -23.44
CA ALA A 543 14.75 -11.65 -22.02
C ALA A 543 15.89 -10.79 -21.43
N TYR A 544 17.14 -11.09 -21.81
CA TYR A 544 18.31 -10.32 -21.41
C TYR A 544 18.20 -8.86 -21.87
N GLN A 545 17.89 -8.61 -23.15
CA GLN A 545 17.78 -7.25 -23.70
C GLN A 545 16.73 -6.39 -22.99
N ILE A 546 15.62 -6.99 -22.57
CA ILE A 546 14.59 -6.30 -21.78
C ILE A 546 15.13 -5.92 -20.41
N LYS A 547 15.73 -6.87 -19.69
CA LYS A 547 16.29 -6.61 -18.35
C LYS A 547 17.44 -5.60 -18.39
N GLU A 548 18.30 -5.67 -19.40
CA GLU A 548 19.44 -4.75 -19.58
C GLU A 548 18.97 -3.30 -19.72
N LYS A 549 17.82 -3.08 -20.37
CA LYS A 549 17.22 -1.75 -20.50
C LYS A 549 16.47 -1.29 -19.25
N ALA A 550 15.91 -2.23 -18.49
CA ALA A 550 15.00 -1.93 -17.38
C ALA A 550 15.70 -1.83 -16.01
N LEU A 551 16.79 -2.58 -15.82
CA LEU A 551 17.43 -2.78 -14.53
C LEU A 551 18.83 -2.18 -14.49
N PRO A 552 19.33 -1.79 -13.31
CA PRO A 552 20.71 -1.34 -13.16
C PRO A 552 21.74 -2.40 -13.61
N PRO A 553 22.95 -2.01 -14.09
CA PRO A 553 23.93 -2.94 -14.67
C PRO A 553 24.41 -4.09 -13.77
N ASN A 554 24.34 -3.94 -12.44
CA ASN A 554 24.70 -4.99 -11.48
C ASN A 554 23.47 -5.63 -10.81
N HIS A 555 22.27 -5.50 -11.38
CA HIS A 555 21.08 -6.09 -10.80
C HIS A 555 21.18 -7.63 -10.79
N PRO A 556 20.85 -8.33 -9.69
CA PRO A 556 20.92 -9.79 -9.60
C PRO A 556 20.21 -10.54 -10.75
N ASP A 557 19.05 -10.05 -11.21
CA ASP A 557 18.33 -10.63 -12.36
C ASP A 557 19.09 -10.64 -13.69
N LEU A 558 20.07 -9.75 -13.89
CA LEU A 558 20.95 -9.81 -15.07
C LEU A 558 21.90 -11.01 -14.99
N ALA A 559 22.35 -11.36 -13.79
CA ALA A 559 23.13 -12.57 -13.56
C ALA A 559 22.32 -13.83 -13.85
N VAL A 560 21.02 -13.83 -13.55
CA VAL A 560 20.12 -14.94 -13.90
C VAL A 560 20.06 -15.13 -15.42
N SER A 561 19.97 -14.05 -16.19
CA SER A 561 19.95 -14.13 -17.65
C SER A 561 21.26 -14.70 -18.21
N TYR A 562 22.41 -14.26 -17.69
CA TYR A 562 23.69 -14.85 -18.09
C TYR A 562 23.82 -16.33 -17.69
N ASN A 563 23.35 -16.71 -16.51
CA ASN A 563 23.31 -18.10 -16.09
C ASN A 563 22.48 -18.97 -17.04
N ASN A 564 21.30 -18.50 -17.45
CA ASN A 564 20.43 -19.24 -18.38
C ASN A 564 21.12 -19.45 -19.73
N ILE A 565 21.73 -18.40 -20.29
CA ILE A 565 22.48 -18.49 -21.56
C ILE A 565 23.69 -19.44 -21.42
N GLY A 566 24.45 -19.32 -20.33
CA GLY A 566 25.58 -20.19 -20.02
C GLY A 566 25.17 -21.66 -19.89
N GLN A 567 24.00 -21.92 -19.28
CA GLN A 567 23.44 -23.27 -19.18
C GLN A 567 23.11 -23.88 -20.53
N VAL A 568 22.56 -23.10 -21.47
CA VAL A 568 22.30 -23.59 -22.83
C VAL A 568 23.61 -23.98 -23.53
N TYR A 569 24.65 -23.12 -23.47
CA TYR A 569 25.96 -23.46 -24.05
C TYR A 569 26.61 -24.68 -23.38
N ASN A 570 26.45 -24.84 -22.06
CA ASN A 570 26.93 -26.01 -21.34
C ASN A 570 26.22 -27.29 -21.79
N ASN A 571 24.91 -27.21 -22.07
CA ASN A 571 24.11 -28.33 -22.59
C ASN A 571 24.44 -28.65 -24.07
N MET A 572 24.85 -27.65 -24.85
CA MET A 572 25.39 -27.82 -26.21
C MET A 572 26.80 -28.41 -26.24
N GLY A 573 27.50 -28.43 -25.10
CA GLY A 573 28.91 -28.83 -25.01
C GLY A 573 29.93 -27.72 -25.35
N ASP A 574 29.48 -26.48 -25.61
CA ASP A 574 30.36 -25.32 -25.79
C ASP A 574 30.76 -24.76 -24.41
N TYR A 575 31.62 -25.51 -23.72
CA TYR A 575 32.03 -25.18 -22.35
C TYR A 575 32.81 -23.87 -22.26
N SER A 576 33.49 -23.45 -23.33
CA SER A 576 34.20 -22.17 -23.39
C SER A 576 33.24 -20.99 -23.28
N LYS A 577 32.18 -20.97 -24.08
CA LYS A 577 31.15 -19.91 -23.97
C LYS A 577 30.36 -20.01 -22.68
N ALA A 578 30.04 -21.22 -22.23
CA ALA A 578 29.35 -21.42 -20.97
C ALA A 578 30.12 -20.77 -19.81
N LEU A 579 31.45 -20.97 -19.76
CA LEU A 579 32.32 -20.38 -18.76
C LEU A 579 32.30 -18.85 -18.80
N GLU A 580 32.39 -18.25 -20.00
CA GLU A 580 32.33 -16.79 -20.17
C GLU A 580 31.05 -16.20 -19.55
N PHE A 581 29.90 -16.84 -19.81
CA PHE A 581 28.62 -16.38 -19.29
C PHE A 581 28.48 -16.61 -17.78
N TYR A 582 28.94 -17.75 -17.25
CA TYR A 582 28.92 -17.99 -15.81
C TYR A 582 29.83 -17.03 -15.04
N GLU A 583 30.99 -16.65 -15.60
CA GLU A 583 31.87 -15.63 -15.01
C GLU A 583 31.22 -14.24 -14.99
N LYS A 584 30.53 -13.84 -16.07
CA LYS A 584 29.75 -12.58 -16.10
C LYS A 584 28.66 -12.59 -15.03
N ALA A 585 27.93 -13.69 -14.89
CA ALA A 585 26.90 -13.84 -13.86
C ALA A 585 27.49 -13.78 -12.44
N HIS A 586 28.61 -14.47 -12.20
CA HIS A 586 29.29 -14.46 -10.91
C HIS A 586 29.74 -13.06 -10.52
N LYS A 587 30.34 -12.31 -11.47
CA LYS A 587 30.80 -10.93 -11.24
C LYS A 587 29.67 -9.98 -10.85
N ILE A 588 28.47 -10.15 -11.40
CA ILE A 588 27.30 -9.36 -11.00
C ILE A 588 26.85 -9.74 -9.59
N LYS A 589 26.70 -11.05 -9.32
CA LYS A 589 26.29 -11.54 -7.99
C LYS A 589 27.27 -11.09 -6.90
N ASP A 590 28.57 -11.17 -7.15
CA ASP A 590 29.63 -10.80 -6.20
C ASP A 590 29.58 -9.32 -5.79
N LYS A 591 29.12 -8.46 -6.70
CA LYS A 591 28.92 -7.03 -6.43
C LYS A 591 27.58 -6.71 -5.76
N ALA A 592 26.53 -7.45 -6.09
CA ALA A 592 25.16 -7.12 -5.72
C ALA A 592 24.70 -7.78 -4.42
N LEU A 593 25.28 -8.93 -4.08
CA LEU A 593 24.84 -9.77 -2.98
C LEU A 593 25.90 -9.83 -1.88
N PRO A 594 25.49 -10.02 -0.61
CA PRO A 594 26.42 -10.25 0.48
C PRO A 594 27.35 -11.43 0.22
N SER A 595 28.58 -11.39 0.75
CA SER A 595 29.60 -12.43 0.52
C SER A 595 29.20 -13.84 0.98
N ASN A 596 28.22 -13.96 1.88
CA ASN A 596 27.66 -15.21 2.39
C ASN A 596 26.37 -15.64 1.65
N HIS A 597 25.95 -14.92 0.61
CA HIS A 597 24.72 -15.24 -0.12
C HIS A 597 24.83 -16.62 -0.81
N PRO A 598 23.85 -17.52 -0.66
CA PRO A 598 23.91 -18.88 -1.22
C PRO A 598 24.18 -18.92 -2.73
N SER A 599 23.63 -17.96 -3.49
CA SER A 599 23.83 -17.88 -4.95
C SER A 599 25.29 -17.69 -5.37
N LEU A 600 26.16 -17.13 -4.51
CA LEU A 600 27.59 -16.99 -4.80
C LEU A 600 28.29 -18.34 -4.79
N ALA A 601 27.96 -19.19 -3.81
CA ALA A 601 28.47 -20.56 -3.76
C ALA A 601 28.00 -21.37 -4.97
N ILE A 602 26.72 -21.26 -5.33
CA ILE A 602 26.17 -21.91 -6.53
C ILE A 602 26.92 -21.45 -7.78
N SER A 603 27.14 -20.14 -7.97
CA SER A 603 27.86 -19.66 -9.15
C SER A 603 29.31 -20.14 -9.23
N LYS A 604 30.02 -20.25 -8.10
CA LYS A 604 31.39 -20.81 -8.08
C LYS A 604 31.38 -22.31 -8.41
N HIS A 605 30.38 -23.03 -7.92
CA HIS A 605 30.20 -24.45 -8.21
C HIS A 605 29.92 -24.68 -9.70
N ASP A 606 29.02 -23.91 -10.31
CA ASP A 606 28.70 -24.01 -11.74
C ASP A 606 29.93 -23.78 -12.62
N ILE A 607 30.71 -22.73 -12.31
CA ILE A 607 32.00 -22.46 -12.96
C ILE A 607 32.94 -23.66 -12.82
N GLY A 608 33.13 -24.19 -11.61
CA GLY A 608 34.02 -25.33 -11.35
C GLY A 608 33.62 -26.60 -12.11
N LEU A 609 32.33 -26.92 -12.17
CA LEU A 609 31.82 -28.05 -12.94
C LEU A 609 32.09 -27.89 -14.44
N THR A 610 31.84 -26.70 -15.00
CA THR A 610 32.08 -26.43 -16.42
C THR A 610 33.56 -26.46 -16.77
N VAL A 611 34.44 -25.96 -15.90
CA VAL A 611 35.90 -26.06 -16.07
C VAL A 611 36.33 -27.53 -16.13
N ASN A 612 35.83 -28.39 -15.25
CA ASN A 612 36.16 -29.81 -15.27
C ASN A 612 35.71 -30.49 -16.57
N LYS A 613 34.49 -30.20 -17.03
CA LYS A 613 33.98 -30.72 -18.32
C LYS A 613 34.82 -30.24 -19.50
N HIS A 614 35.21 -28.96 -19.50
CA HIS A 614 36.05 -28.38 -20.54
C HIS A 614 37.41 -29.09 -20.65
N HIS A 615 38.08 -29.32 -19.51
CA HIS A 615 39.35 -30.04 -19.48
C HIS A 615 39.19 -31.48 -20.00
N HIS A 616 38.13 -32.19 -19.60
CA HIS A 616 37.88 -33.55 -20.11
C HIS A 616 37.69 -33.61 -21.62
N VAL A 617 37.11 -32.59 -22.25
CA VAL A 617 36.95 -32.52 -23.72
C VAL A 617 38.23 -32.09 -24.44
N ILE A 618 39.14 -31.35 -23.80
CA ILE A 618 40.43 -30.98 -24.40
C ILE A 618 41.43 -32.15 -24.38
N PHE A 619 41.32 -33.06 -23.40
CA PHE A 619 42.23 -34.20 -23.23
C PHE A 619 41.71 -35.54 -23.81
N LEU A 620 40.54 -35.52 -24.46
CA LEU A 620 40.00 -36.61 -25.30
C LEU A 620 40.20 -36.26 -26.77
#